data_AF-A0A131YRC8-F1
#
_entry.id   AF-A0A131YRC8-F1
#
_cell.length_a   1.000
_cell.length_b   1.000
_cell.length_c   1.000
_cell.angle_alpha   90.00
_cell.angle_beta   90.00
_cell.angle_gamma   90.00
#
_symmetry.space_group_name_H-M   'P 1'
#
loop_
_entity.id
_entity.type
_entity.pdbx_description
1 polymer ?
#
loop_
_entity_poly.entity_id
_entity_poly.type
_entity_poly.pdbx_seq_one_letter_code
_entity_poly.pdbx_strand_id
1 'polypeptide(L)'
;MTLFYLPGTASLLEELDKKLLVFLRDGRTLIGYLRSIDQFANLVLHQTIERIHVGRQYGDIPRGIFVIRGDNVVLLGEIDEDKEKDADLEEVSVEDILEVQRIEADAKQELERQRAKAMKDRGLHFHQEITHDDY
;
A
#
# COMPACT_ATOMS: atom_id res chain seq x y z
N MET A 1 35.37 -0.24 -2.38
CA MET A 1 34.49 -0.54 -3.54
C MET A 1 33.52 0.61 -3.61
N THR A 2 33.60 1.45 -4.64
CA THR A 2 32.75 2.63 -4.80
C THR A 2 31.30 2.17 -4.96
N LEU A 3 30.42 2.55 -4.03
CA LEU A 3 28.98 2.40 -4.18
C LEU A 3 28.56 3.27 -5.37
N PHE A 4 28.28 2.63 -6.50
CA PHE A 4 27.70 3.29 -7.65
C PHE A 4 26.23 3.55 -7.34
N TYR A 5 25.90 4.78 -6.92
CA TYR A 5 24.51 5.19 -6.77
C TYR A 5 23.85 5.29 -8.14
N LEU A 6 22.92 4.38 -8.42
CA LEU A 6 22.09 4.43 -9.62
C LEU A 6 20.95 5.43 -9.40
N PRO A 7 20.81 6.48 -10.23
CA PRO A 7 19.78 7.50 -10.02
C PRO A 7 18.39 7.05 -10.50
N GLY A 8 17.36 7.49 -9.78
CA GLY A 8 15.96 7.28 -10.18
C GLY A 8 15.61 5.80 -10.26
N THR A 9 14.85 5.40 -11.28
CA THR A 9 14.38 4.01 -11.47
C THR A 9 15.53 2.99 -11.55
N ALA A 10 16.74 3.41 -11.94
CA ALA A 10 17.87 2.50 -12.00
C ALA A 10 18.28 1.98 -10.61
N SER A 11 17.96 2.67 -9.52
CA SER A 11 18.18 2.16 -8.16
C SER A 11 17.37 0.90 -7.87
N LEU A 12 16.22 0.72 -8.53
CA LEU A 12 15.36 -0.46 -8.33
C LEU A 12 15.99 -1.75 -8.85
N LEU A 13 17.04 -1.67 -9.68
CA LEU A 13 17.81 -2.85 -10.09
C LEU A 13 18.47 -3.54 -8.90
N GLU A 14 18.84 -2.78 -7.86
CA GLU A 14 19.42 -3.31 -6.62
C GLU A 14 18.38 -4.03 -5.76
N GLU A 15 17.10 -3.84 -6.04
CA GLU A 15 15.97 -4.44 -5.30
C GLU A 15 15.42 -5.71 -5.97
N LEU A 16 16.00 -6.14 -7.09
CA LEU A 16 15.60 -7.37 -7.75
C LEU A 16 15.79 -8.60 -6.85
N ASP A 17 14.84 -9.53 -6.97
CA ASP A 17 14.73 -10.78 -6.21
C ASP A 17 14.57 -10.62 -4.69
N LYS A 18 14.44 -9.39 -4.18
CA LYS A 18 14.15 -9.10 -2.78
C LYS A 18 12.65 -9.07 -2.51
N LYS A 19 12.28 -9.29 -1.24
CA LYS A 19 10.90 -9.16 -0.76
C LYS A 19 10.62 -7.70 -0.45
N LEU A 20 9.70 -7.11 -1.20
CA LEU A 20 9.36 -5.69 -1.10
C LEU A 20 7.92 -5.51 -0.61
N LEU A 21 7.72 -4.46 0.17
CA LEU A 21 6.43 -3.82 0.38
C LEU A 21 6.26 -2.73 -0.67
N VAL A 22 5.11 -2.68 -1.34
CA VAL A 22 4.74 -1.67 -2.33
C VAL A 22 3.43 -1.05 -1.90
N PHE A 23 3.43 0.27 -1.68
CA PHE A 23 2.24 1.04 -1.34
C PHE A 23 1.70 1.75 -2.57
N LEU A 24 0.42 1.57 -2.84
CA LEU A 24 -0.26 2.06 -4.04
C LEU A 24 -1.09 3.32 -3.76
N ARG A 25 -1.45 4.03 -4.84
CA ARG A 25 -2.24 5.27 -4.79
C ARG A 25 -3.66 5.08 -4.26
N ASP A 26 -4.22 3.89 -4.44
CA ASP A 26 -5.52 3.47 -3.89
C ASP A 26 -5.42 3.03 -2.42
N GLY A 27 -4.26 3.19 -1.77
CA GLY A 27 -4.07 2.85 -0.37
C GLY A 27 -3.80 1.36 -0.12
N ARG A 28 -3.75 0.52 -1.16
CA ARG A 28 -3.43 -0.90 -1.01
C ARG A 28 -1.95 -1.11 -0.73
N THR A 29 -1.67 -2.10 0.11
CA THR A 29 -0.31 -2.55 0.42
C THR A 29 -0.09 -3.94 -0.18
N LEU A 30 0.84 -4.03 -1.14
CA LEU A 30 1.25 -5.30 -1.74
C LEU A 30 2.60 -5.72 -1.20
N ILE A 31 2.77 -6.99 -0.88
CA ILE A 31 4.05 -7.55 -0.43
C ILE A 31 4.39 -8.74 -1.32
N GLY A 32 5.59 -8.77 -1.89
CA GLY A 32 6.01 -9.88 -2.75
C GLY A 32 7.47 -9.75 -3.20
N TYR A 33 7.94 -10.72 -3.97
CA TYR A 33 9.31 -10.71 -4.51
C TYR A 33 9.35 -9.96 -5.84
N LEU A 34 10.19 -8.93 -5.95
CA LEU A 34 10.36 -8.17 -7.19
C LEU A 34 11.11 -9.01 -8.22
N ARG A 35 10.51 -9.27 -9.38
CA ARG A 35 11.11 -10.09 -10.45
C ARG A 35 11.50 -9.32 -11.69
N SER A 36 10.79 -8.22 -11.98
CA SER A 36 11.09 -7.40 -13.14
C SER A 36 10.67 -5.97 -12.89
N ILE A 37 11.41 -5.06 -13.50
CA ILE A 37 11.14 -3.64 -13.56
C ILE A 37 11.36 -3.13 -14.99
N ASP A 38 10.77 -1.99 -15.31
CA ASP A 38 11.15 -1.20 -16.49
C ASP A 38 11.52 0.24 -16.11
N GLN A 39 11.90 1.06 -17.09
CA GLN A 39 12.31 2.44 -16.88
C GLN A 39 11.19 3.35 -16.33
N PHE A 40 9.92 2.93 -16.43
CA PHE A 40 8.74 3.65 -15.93
C PHE A 40 8.31 3.16 -14.54
N ALA A 41 9.12 2.32 -13.90
CA ALA A 41 8.83 1.67 -12.62
C ALA A 41 7.57 0.77 -12.67
N ASN A 42 7.23 0.20 -13.83
CA ASN A 42 6.27 -0.90 -13.86
C ASN A 42 6.91 -2.12 -13.20
N LEU A 43 6.22 -2.76 -12.26
CA LEU A 43 6.76 -3.82 -11.42
C LEU A 43 6.07 -5.15 -11.70
N VAL A 44 6.84 -6.23 -11.70
CA VAL A 44 6.30 -7.59 -11.63
C VAL A 44 6.68 -8.19 -10.28
N LEU A 45 5.68 -8.47 -9.46
CA LEU A 45 5.84 -9.16 -8.18
C LEU A 45 5.43 -10.63 -8.31
N HIS A 46 6.15 -11.50 -7.61
CA HIS A 46 5.85 -12.93 -7.48
C HIS A 46 5.56 -13.27 -6.01
N GLN A 47 4.72 -14.29 -5.78
CA GLN A 47 4.23 -14.65 -4.43
C GLN A 47 3.67 -13.43 -3.70
N THR A 48 2.95 -12.61 -4.44
CA THR A 48 2.35 -11.38 -3.92
C THR A 48 1.19 -11.72 -3.01
N ILE A 49 1.18 -11.07 -1.86
CA ILE A 49 0.02 -10.90 -0.99
C ILE A 49 -0.42 -9.44 -1.04
N GLU A 50 -1.68 -9.20 -0.77
CA GLU A 50 -2.19 -7.89 -0.41
C GLU A 50 -2.48 -7.90 1.09
N ARG A 51 -1.84 -6.99 1.82
CA ARG A 51 -1.99 -6.86 3.26
C ARG A 51 -2.90 -5.69 3.58
N ILE A 52 -3.96 -5.97 4.34
CA ILE A 52 -4.85 -4.95 4.88
C ILE A 52 -4.44 -4.71 6.32
N HIS A 53 -4.24 -3.44 6.71
CA HIS A 53 -3.92 -3.04 8.08
C HIS A 53 -5.08 -2.24 8.65
N VAL A 54 -5.58 -2.65 9.82
CA VAL A 54 -6.59 -1.89 10.57
C VAL A 54 -6.19 -1.84 12.05
N GLY A 55 -5.84 -0.65 12.53
CA GLY A 55 -5.34 -0.48 13.90
C GLY A 55 -4.09 -1.32 14.17
N ARG A 56 -4.24 -2.35 15.01
CA ARG A 56 -3.16 -3.30 15.36
C ARG A 56 -3.34 -4.69 14.72
N GLN A 57 -4.31 -4.83 13.84
CA GLN A 57 -4.62 -6.08 13.16
C GLN A 57 -4.22 -5.99 11.69
N TYR A 58 -3.87 -7.13 11.11
CA TYR A 58 -3.66 -7.26 9.67
C TYR A 58 -4.18 -8.59 9.14
N GLY A 59 -4.49 -8.63 7.85
CA GLY A 59 -4.82 -9.86 7.15
C GLY A 59 -4.27 -9.87 5.72
N ASP A 60 -3.85 -11.05 5.29
CA ASP A 60 -3.13 -11.26 4.03
C ASP A 60 -3.97 -12.00 2.99
N ILE A 61 -4.21 -11.35 1.85
CA ILE A 61 -4.94 -11.90 0.72
C ILE A 61 -3.94 -12.38 -0.35
N PRO A 62 -3.89 -13.67 -0.70
CA PRO A 62 -2.98 -14.16 -1.73
C PRO A 62 -3.37 -13.62 -3.11
N ARG A 63 -2.40 -13.04 -3.81
CA ARG A 63 -2.55 -12.50 -5.19
C ARG A 63 -1.70 -13.22 -6.23
N GLY A 64 -0.62 -13.90 -5.83
CA GLY A 64 0.19 -14.72 -6.74
C GLY A 64 1.19 -13.91 -7.57
N ILE A 65 1.00 -13.83 -8.89
CA ILE A 65 1.80 -12.94 -9.75
C ILE A 65 1.01 -11.66 -9.96
N PHE A 66 1.63 -10.52 -9.68
CA PHE A 66 0.97 -9.22 -9.79
C PHE A 66 1.80 -8.27 -10.64
N VAL A 67 1.16 -7.63 -11.62
CA VAL A 67 1.79 -6.62 -12.48
C VAL A 67 1.25 -5.25 -12.08
N ILE A 68 2.14 -4.37 -11.66
CA ILE A 68 1.83 -3.04 -11.16
C ILE A 68 2.29 -2.01 -12.19
N ARG A 69 1.40 -1.08 -12.54
CA ARG A 69 1.75 0.07 -13.36
C ARG A 69 2.44 1.14 -12.50
N GLY A 70 3.57 1.67 -12.95
CA GLY A 70 4.48 2.49 -12.13
C GLY A 70 3.89 3.82 -11.65
N ASP A 71 2.91 4.39 -12.34
CA ASP A 71 2.20 5.61 -11.93
C ASP A 71 1.25 5.41 -10.73
N ASN A 72 0.89 4.16 -10.44
CA ASN A 72 0.12 3.79 -9.25
C ASN A 72 1.00 3.52 -8.03
N VAL A 73 2.33 3.42 -8.21
CA VAL A 73 3.27 3.20 -7.10
C VAL A 73 3.50 4.54 -6.38
N VAL A 74 3.27 4.55 -5.08
CA VAL A 74 3.58 5.71 -4.22
C VAL A 74 4.97 5.55 -3.62
N LEU A 75 5.23 4.39 -3.01
CA LEU A 75 6.53 4.01 -2.47
C LEU A 75 6.71 2.50 -2.49
N LEU A 76 7.96 2.08 -2.37
CA LEU A 76 8.32 0.68 -2.14
C LEU A 76 9.56 0.62 -1.24
N GLY A 77 9.71 -0.50 -0.52
CA GLY A 77 10.87 -0.73 0.32
C GLY A 77 11.07 -2.22 0.61
N GLU A 78 12.33 -2.61 0.77
CA GLU A 78 12.70 -3.96 1.20
C GLU A 78 12.14 -4.24 2.61
N ILE A 79 11.55 -5.42 2.77
CA ILE A 79 11.08 -5.91 4.07
C ILE A 79 12.22 -6.65 4.76
N ASP A 80 12.53 -6.20 5.97
CA ASP A 80 13.40 -6.92 6.90
C ASP A 80 12.58 -7.98 7.64
N GLU A 81 12.83 -9.26 7.35
CA GLU A 81 12.06 -10.38 7.91
C GLU A 81 12.20 -10.53 9.43
N ASP A 82 13.27 -10.02 10.04
CA ASP A 82 13.46 -10.11 11.48
C ASP A 82 12.65 -9.02 12.19
N LYS A 83 12.66 -7.79 11.66
CA LYS A 83 11.80 -6.71 12.18
C LYS A 83 10.32 -7.00 12.00
N GLU A 84 9.96 -7.70 10.94
CA GLU A 84 8.57 -8.08 10.66
C GLU A 84 8.03 -9.06 11.72
N LYS A 85 8.85 -10.01 12.18
CA LYS A 85 8.45 -10.96 13.24
C LYS A 85 8.29 -10.29 14.60
N ASP A 86 9.08 -9.25 14.85
CA ASP A 86 9.05 -8.47 16.08
C ASP A 86 7.94 -7.40 16.07
N ALA A 87 7.17 -7.29 14.98
CA ALA A 87 6.09 -6.33 14.87
C ALA A 87 4.95 -6.69 15.84
N ASP A 88 4.49 -5.69 16.59
CA ASP A 88 3.41 -5.82 17.57
C ASP A 88 2.03 -5.74 16.89
N LEU A 89 1.82 -6.61 15.90
CA LEU A 89 0.63 -6.71 15.07
C LEU A 89 0.00 -8.11 15.17
N GLU A 90 -1.34 -8.16 15.18
CA GLU A 90 -2.11 -9.40 15.24
C GLU A 90 -2.59 -9.80 13.83
N GLU A 91 -2.23 -11.02 13.40
CA GLU A 91 -2.75 -11.59 12.16
C GLU A 91 -4.17 -12.13 12.40
N VAL A 92 -5.12 -11.71 11.57
CA VAL A 92 -6.52 -12.15 11.61
C VAL A 92 -6.94 -12.74 10.26
N SER A 93 -8.11 -13.37 10.21
CA SER A 93 -8.63 -13.92 8.95
C SER A 93 -8.94 -12.83 7.93
N VAL A 94 -8.97 -13.21 6.65
CA VAL A 94 -9.33 -12.29 5.56
C VAL A 94 -10.75 -11.77 5.75
N GLU A 95 -11.66 -12.62 6.20
CA GLU A 95 -13.05 -12.25 6.47
C GLU A 95 -13.14 -11.21 7.59
N ASP A 96 -12.41 -11.43 8.70
CA ASP A 96 -12.43 -10.52 9.86
C ASP A 96 -11.80 -9.17 9.50
N ILE A 97 -10.64 -9.14 8.83
CA ILE A 97 -9.99 -7.86 8.51
C ILE A 97 -10.82 -7.02 7.54
N LEU A 98 -11.51 -7.66 6.58
CA LEU A 98 -12.39 -6.97 5.63
C LEU A 98 -13.62 -6.39 6.34
N GLU A 99 -14.17 -7.11 7.33
CA GLU A 99 -15.27 -6.59 8.13
C GLU A 99 -14.84 -5.36 8.95
N VAL A 100 -13.70 -5.44 9.64
CA VAL A 100 -13.17 -4.33 10.44
C VAL A 100 -12.83 -3.13 9.54
N GLN A 101 -12.20 -3.36 8.38
CA GLN A 101 -11.89 -2.32 7.40
C GLN A 101 -13.15 -1.60 6.91
N ARG A 102 -14.22 -2.35 6.62
CA ARG A 102 -15.49 -1.77 6.18
C ARG A 102 -16.09 -0.86 7.26
N ILE A 103 -16.09 -1.32 8.51
CA ILE A 103 -16.61 -0.54 9.65
C ILE A 103 -15.82 0.77 9.82
N GLU A 104 -14.49 0.71 9.72
CA GLU A 104 -13.64 1.90 9.81
C GLU A 104 -13.85 2.87 8.63
N ALA A 105 -13.97 2.33 7.42
CA ALA A 105 -14.24 3.13 6.21
C ALA A 105 -15.57 3.87 6.31
N ASP A 106 -16.65 3.19 6.73
CA ASP A 106 -17.97 3.80 6.91
C ASP A 106 -17.93 4.91 7.99
N ALA A 107 -17.24 4.66 9.10
CA ALA A 107 -17.08 5.65 10.17
C ALA A 107 -16.28 6.87 9.72
N LYS A 108 -15.18 6.66 8.97
CA LYS A 108 -14.35 7.71 8.39
C LYS A 108 -15.14 8.54 7.38
N GLN A 109 -15.91 7.89 6.51
CA GLN A 109 -16.73 8.57 5.50
C GLN A 109 -17.79 9.47 6.15
N GLU A 110 -18.46 9.02 7.21
CA GLU A 110 -19.44 9.83 7.92
C GLU A 110 -18.78 11.01 8.64
N LEU A 111 -17.62 10.81 9.27
CA LEU A 111 -16.84 11.89 9.88
C LEU A 111 -16.39 12.93 8.83
N GLU A 112 -15.90 12.47 7.68
CA GLU A 112 -15.50 13.35 6.58
C GLU A 112 -16.67 14.14 6.02
N ARG A 113 -17.85 13.53 5.88
CA ARG A 113 -19.07 14.22 5.46
C ARG A 113 -19.47 15.31 6.45
N GLN A 114 -19.40 15.04 7.75
CA GLN A 114 -19.68 16.04 8.79
C GLN A 114 -18.65 17.18 8.76
N ARG A 115 -17.37 16.86 8.61
CA ARG A 115 -16.28 17.84 8.49
C ARG A 115 -16.44 18.71 7.24
N ALA A 116 -16.74 18.11 6.09
CA ALA A 116 -16.97 18.81 4.83
C ALA A 116 -18.16 19.77 4.94
N LYS A 117 -19.25 19.34 5.57
CA LYS A 117 -20.41 20.21 5.85
C LYS A 117 -20.03 21.40 6.74
N ALA A 118 -19.33 21.16 7.84
CA ALA A 118 -18.90 22.22 8.75
C ALA A 118 -17.92 23.22 8.10
N MET A 119 -17.04 22.75 7.21
CA MET A 119 -16.13 23.60 6.44
C MET A 119 -16.89 24.45 5.42
N LYS A 120 -17.84 23.86 4.72
CA LYS A 120 -18.69 24.56 3.74
C LYS A 120 -19.50 25.67 4.40
N ASP A 121 -20.06 25.42 5.57
CA ASP A 121 -20.82 26.42 6.35
C ASP A 121 -19.94 27.62 6.77
N ARG A 122 -18.61 27.45 6.80
CA ARG A 122 -17.62 28.50 7.08
C ARG A 122 -17.04 29.15 5.81
N GLY A 123 -17.55 28.80 4.64
CA GLY A 123 -17.08 29.35 3.36
C GLY A 123 -15.73 28.80 2.89
N LEU A 124 -15.27 27.67 3.47
CA LEU A 124 -14.05 27.00 3.04
C LEU A 124 -14.39 25.90 2.02
N HIS A 125 -13.64 25.86 0.92
CA HIS A 125 -13.73 24.79 -0.05
C HIS A 125 -12.83 23.63 0.38
N PHE A 126 -13.45 22.46 0.61
CA PHE A 126 -12.73 21.23 0.88
C PHE A 126 -12.46 20.52 -0.45
N HIS A 127 -11.19 20.45 -0.86
CA HIS A 127 -10.81 19.60 -1.99
C HIS A 127 -10.68 18.18 -1.45
N GLN A 128 -11.65 17.33 -1.75
CA GLN A 128 -11.53 15.91 -1.44
C GLN A 128 -10.43 15.35 -2.36
N GLU A 129 -9.35 14.85 -1.79
CA GLU A 129 -8.44 13.97 -2.53
C GLU A 129 -9.26 12.70 -2.86
N ILE A 130 -9.42 12.43 -4.14
CA ILE A 130 -10.10 11.22 -4.61
C ILE A 130 -9.17 10.06 -4.25
N THR A 131 -9.44 9.35 -3.15
CA THR A 131 -8.99 7.97 -3.04
C THR A 131 -9.76 7.20 -4.10
N HIS A 132 -9.07 6.69 -5.12
CA HIS A 132 -9.69 5.83 -6.13
C HIS A 132 -10.00 4.46 -5.49
N ASP A 133 -11.04 4.41 -4.67
CA ASP A 133 -11.54 3.18 -4.04
C ASP A 133 -12.52 2.40 -4.95
N ASP A 134 -12.64 2.77 -6.23
CA ASP A 134 -13.51 2.09 -7.20
C ASP A 134 -12.73 1.72 -8.47
N TYR A 135 -12.17 0.51 -8.53
CA TYR A 135 -12.04 -0.34 -9.74
C TYR A 135 -11.85 -1.81 -9.39
#